data_AF-A0A531JF23-F1
#
_entry.id   AF-A0A531JF23-F1
#
_cell.length_a   1.000
_cell.length_b   1.000
_cell.length_c   1.000
_cell.angle_alpha   90.00
_cell.angle_beta   90.00
_cell.angle_gamma   90.00
#
_symmetry.space_group_name_H-M   'P 1'
#
loop_
_entity.id
_entity.type
_entity.pdbx_description
1 polymer ?
#
loop_
_entity_poly.entity_id
_entity_poly.type
_entity_poly.pdbx_seq_one_letter_code
_entity_poly.pdbx_strand_id
1 'polypeptide(L)'
;MQRIGASQRGVHGQLTVAMSVPLILASELFERFRGEYPGISTEFVEGTSSASWALTQQRNVDVAFVANIREGAPRTLQLQDERMIAVLPKSHPL
;
A
#
# COMPACT_ATOMS: atom_id res chain seq x y z
N MET A 1 1.49 36.01 32.28
CA MET A 1 1.71 34.59 31.93
C MET A 1 1.01 34.32 30.62
N GLN A 2 1.80 34.09 29.57
CA GLN A 2 1.34 34.01 28.18
C GLN A 2 1.14 32.53 27.83
N ARG A 3 -0.04 32.16 27.33
CA ARG A 3 -0.37 30.80 26.92
C ARG A 3 0.58 30.36 25.81
N ILE A 4 1.43 29.40 26.12
CA ILE A 4 2.23 28.66 25.14
C ILE A 4 1.24 27.87 24.29
N GLY A 5 1.30 28.05 22.96
CA GLY A 5 0.47 27.34 22.01
C GLY A 5 0.54 25.84 22.26
N ALA A 6 -0.61 25.19 22.34
CA ALA A 6 -0.72 23.74 22.24
C ALA A 6 -0.23 23.35 20.84
N SER A 7 1.08 23.14 20.71
CA SER A 7 1.64 22.40 19.60
C SER A 7 1.06 21.00 19.73
N GLN A 8 0.03 20.71 18.94
CA GLN A 8 -0.35 19.34 18.68
C GLN A 8 0.94 18.66 18.21
N ARG A 9 1.51 17.78 19.05
CA ARG A 9 2.64 16.94 18.64
C ARG A 9 2.10 16.02 17.55
N GLY A 10 2.10 16.50 16.31
CA GLY A 10 1.66 15.72 15.16
C GLY A 10 2.51 14.47 15.03
N VAL A 11 1.88 13.36 14.63
CA VAL A 11 2.64 12.17 14.22
C VAL A 11 3.38 12.53 12.95
N HIS A 12 4.71 12.52 13.00
CA HIS A 12 5.58 12.77 11.86
C HIS A 12 6.35 11.50 11.50
N GLY A 13 6.49 11.22 10.21
CA GLY A 13 7.22 10.05 9.75
C GLY A 13 7.10 9.83 8.25
N GLN A 14 7.57 8.66 7.82
CA GLN A 14 7.43 8.16 6.46
C GLN A 14 6.86 6.75 6.52
N LEU A 15 5.93 6.45 5.62
CA LEU A 15 5.39 5.12 5.36
C LEU A 15 5.89 4.68 3.98
N THR A 16 6.72 3.64 3.93
CA THR A 16 7.22 3.06 2.68
C THR A 16 6.39 1.85 2.30
N VAL A 17 5.78 1.89 1.12
CA VAL A 17 4.79 0.93 0.65
C VAL A 17 5.29 0.24 -0.62
N ALA A 18 5.38 -1.09 -0.62
CA ALA A 18 5.57 -1.83 -1.87
C ALA A 18 4.23 -2.16 -2.55
N MET A 19 4.17 -2.00 -3.86
CA MET A 19 2.97 -2.23 -4.66
C MET A 19 3.28 -3.19 -5.81
N SER A 20 2.58 -4.34 -5.86
CA SER A 20 2.50 -5.17 -7.07
C SER A 20 1.12 -5.19 -7.72
N VAL A 21 0.21 -4.40 -7.16
CA VAL A 21 -1.16 -4.20 -7.64
C VAL A 21 -1.33 -2.75 -8.09
N PRO A 22 -2.28 -2.47 -9.00
CA PRO A 22 -2.59 -1.11 -9.40
C PRO A 22 -2.95 -0.23 -8.20
N LEU A 23 -2.35 0.97 -8.10
CA LEU A 23 -2.58 1.91 -7.00
C LEU A 23 -4.06 2.27 -6.82
N ILE A 24 -4.85 2.25 -7.91
CA ILE A 24 -6.28 2.53 -7.87
C ILE A 24 -7.04 1.64 -6.87
N LEU A 25 -6.59 0.40 -6.66
CA LEU A 25 -7.21 -0.54 -5.71
C LEU A 25 -7.04 -0.12 -4.25
N ALA A 26 -6.08 0.74 -3.94
CA ALA A 26 -5.81 1.26 -2.59
C ALA A 26 -5.90 2.80 -2.53
N SER A 27 -6.39 3.46 -3.58
CA SER A 27 -6.38 4.92 -3.70
C SER A 27 -7.19 5.61 -2.60
N GLU A 28 -8.43 5.18 -2.36
CA GLU A 28 -9.29 5.70 -1.29
C GLU A 28 -8.68 5.49 0.10
N LEU A 29 -8.02 4.35 0.32
CA LEU A 29 -7.30 4.06 1.55
C LEU A 29 -6.18 5.08 1.79
N PHE A 30 -5.35 5.36 0.78
CA PHE A 30 -4.26 6.31 0.92
C PHE A 30 -4.71 7.77 0.98
N GLU A 31 -5.82 8.13 0.33
CA GLU A 31 -6.42 9.46 0.49
C GLU A 31 -6.91 9.67 1.93
N ARG A 32 -7.63 8.68 2.47
CA ARG A 32 -8.09 8.73 3.87
C ARG A 32 -6.91 8.77 4.84
N PHE A 33 -5.89 7.94 4.61
CA PHE A 33 -4.67 7.92 5.43
C PHE A 33 -3.98 9.29 5.46
N ARG A 34 -3.81 9.95 4.31
CA ARG A 34 -3.21 11.28 4.24
C ARG A 34 -4.04 12.35 4.95
N GLY A 35 -5.37 12.24 4.91
CA GLY A 35 -6.27 13.14 5.65
C GLY A 35 -6.18 12.96 7.17
N GLU A 36 -6.12 11.70 7.64
CA GLU A 36 -6.04 11.38 9.07
C GLU A 36 -4.63 11.62 9.66
N TYR A 37 -3.57 11.45 8.85
CA TYR A 37 -2.17 11.53 9.28
C TYR A 37 -1.33 12.48 8.39
N PRO A 38 -1.60 13.80 8.41
CA PRO A 38 -0.96 14.75 7.50
C PRO A 38 0.55 14.94 7.73
N GLY A 39 1.08 14.49 8.87
CA GLY A 39 2.51 14.56 9.18
C GLY A 39 3.31 13.35 8.67
N ILE A 40 2.66 12.32 8.12
CA ILE A 40 3.31 11.13 7.58
C ILE A 40 3.37 11.22 6.04
N SER A 41 4.57 11.21 5.47
CA SER A 41 4.75 11.08 4.02
C SER A 41 4.60 9.62 3.58
N THR A 42 4.18 9.39 2.34
CA THR A 42 4.09 8.03 1.78
C THR A 42 5.04 7.90 0.59
N GLU A 43 5.88 6.87 0.59
CA GLU A 43 6.75 6.49 -0.52
C GLU A 43 6.29 5.16 -1.10
N PHE A 44 6.24 5.07 -2.43
CA PHE A 44 5.78 3.87 -3.13
C PHE A 44 6.91 3.23 -3.93
N VAL A 45 7.07 1.92 -3.75
CA VAL A 45 8.01 1.08 -4.49
C VAL A 45 7.22 0.09 -5.35
N GLU A 46 7.21 0.29 -6.66
CA GLU A 46 6.57 -0.63 -7.59
C GLU A 46 7.44 -1.88 -7.81
N GLY A 47 6.82 -3.06 -7.88
CA GLY A 47 7.53 -4.30 -8.13
C GLY A 47 6.62 -5.51 -8.33
N THR A 48 7.22 -6.69 -8.47
CA THR A 48 6.47 -7.95 -8.52
C THR A 48 6.01 -8.36 -7.12
N SER A 49 4.95 -9.18 -7.01
CA SER A 49 4.50 -9.68 -5.70
C SER A 49 5.62 -10.36 -4.90
N SER A 50 6.53 -11.07 -5.58
CA SER A 50 7.69 -11.69 -4.93
C SER A 50 8.74 -10.68 -4.45
N ALA A 51 8.99 -9.61 -5.22
CA ALA A 51 9.89 -8.55 -4.79
C ALA A 51 9.30 -7.80 -3.58
N SER A 52 8.03 -7.42 -3.64
CA SER A 52 7.32 -6.74 -2.55
C SER A 52 7.28 -7.61 -1.28
N TRP A 53 7.06 -8.93 -1.43
CA TRP A 53 7.13 -9.89 -0.33
C TRP A 53 8.52 -9.92 0.31
N ALA A 54 9.58 -10.04 -0.49
CA ALA A 54 10.96 -10.07 0.00
C ALA A 54 11.35 -8.76 0.71
N LEU A 55 10.98 -7.60 0.14
CA LEU A 55 11.21 -6.30 0.77
C LEU A 55 10.52 -6.19 2.14
N THR A 56 9.29 -6.70 2.25
CA THR A 56 8.55 -6.72 3.52
C THR A 56 9.22 -7.65 4.53
N GLN A 57 9.64 -8.84 4.10
CA GLN A 57 10.35 -9.79 4.96
C GLN A 57 11.69 -9.24 5.47
N GLN A 58 12.39 -8.47 4.65
CA GLN A 58 13.66 -7.82 4.96
C GLN A 58 13.48 -6.49 5.73
N ARG A 59 12.24 -6.04 5.97
CA ARG A 59 11.91 -4.75 6.59
C ARG A 59 12.46 -3.53 5.85
N ASN A 60 12.57 -3.63 4.52
CA ASN A 60 12.91 -2.50 3.64
C ASN A 60 11.67 -1.66 3.28
N VAL A 61 10.47 -2.21 3.49
CA VAL A 61 9.19 -1.50 3.38
C VAL A 61 8.32 -1.85 4.60
N ASP A 62 7.40 -0.96 4.94
CA ASP A 62 6.51 -1.13 6.10
C ASP A 62 5.32 -2.05 5.78
N VAL A 63 4.79 -1.95 4.57
CA VAL A 63 3.64 -2.72 4.10
C VAL A 63 3.75 -2.99 2.61
N ALA A 64 3.22 -4.14 2.17
CA ALA A 64 3.09 -4.48 0.76
C ALA A 64 1.65 -4.83 0.39
N PHE A 65 1.19 -4.28 -0.73
CA PHE A 65 -0.07 -4.68 -1.37
C PHE A 65 0.26 -5.59 -2.55
N VAL A 66 -0.14 -6.85 -2.45
CA VAL A 66 0.20 -7.90 -3.41
C VAL A 66 -1.02 -8.68 -3.88
N ALA A 67 -1.02 -9.10 -5.14
CA ALA A 67 -2.07 -9.96 -5.71
C ALA A 67 -1.87 -11.46 -5.41
N ASN A 68 -0.68 -11.86 -4.97
CA ASN A 68 -0.38 -13.26 -4.68
C ASN A 68 0.51 -13.37 -3.44
N ILE A 69 0.22 -14.37 -2.61
CA ILE A 69 0.93 -14.64 -1.36
C ILE A 69 1.85 -15.84 -1.54
N ARG A 70 2.95 -15.86 -0.78
CA ARG A 70 3.79 -17.06 -0.61
C ARG A 70 3.52 -17.63 0.79
N GLU A 71 3.78 -18.92 1.00
CA GLU A 71 3.75 -19.46 2.35
C GLU A 71 4.96 -18.96 3.17
N GLY A 72 4.77 -18.79 4.47
CA GLY A 72 5.78 -18.27 5.39
C GLY A 72 5.60 -16.79 5.72
N ALA A 73 6.62 -16.18 6.32
CA ALA A 73 6.60 -14.75 6.67
C ALA A 73 6.64 -13.86 5.42
N PRO A 74 5.94 -12.69 5.40
CA PRO A 74 5.34 -11.94 6.51
C PRO A 74 3.84 -12.21 6.78
N ARG A 75 3.30 -11.64 7.87
CA ARG A 75 1.86 -11.70 8.21
C ARG A 75 1.04 -11.06 7.09
N THR A 76 0.00 -11.76 6.64
CA THR A 76 -0.90 -11.30 5.59
C THR A 76 -2.30 -10.95 6.14
N LEU A 77 -2.99 -10.05 5.44
CA LEU A 77 -4.40 -9.76 5.61
C LEU A 77 -5.03 -9.76 4.23
N GLN A 78 -6.06 -10.59 4.01
CA GLN A 78 -6.83 -10.56 2.77
C GLN A 78 -7.74 -9.32 2.78
N LEU A 79 -7.62 -8.47 1.77
CA LEU A 79 -8.40 -7.25 1.64
C LEU A 79 -9.64 -7.46 0.77
N GLN A 80 -9.49 -8.13 -0.37
CA GLN A 80 -10.57 -8.41 -1.32
C GLN A 80 -10.20 -9.55 -2.26
N ASP A 81 -11.22 -10.11 -2.92
CA ASP A 81 -11.05 -11.02 -4.06
C ASP A 81 -11.11 -10.21 -5.37
N GLU A 82 -10.01 -10.19 -6.12
CA GLU A 82 -9.94 -9.46 -7.40
C GLU A 82 -10.34 -10.35 -8.58
N ARG A 83 -11.19 -9.84 -9.48
CA ARG A 83 -11.62 -10.61 -10.65
C ARG A 83 -10.57 -10.55 -11.75
N MET A 84 -10.22 -11.71 -12.30
CA MET A 84 -9.45 -11.80 -13.54
C MET A 84 -10.39 -11.66 -14.74
N ILE A 85 -10.23 -10.59 -15.52
CA ILE A 85 -11.08 -10.29 -16.68
C ILE A 85 -10.20 -10.22 -17.93
N ALA A 86 -10.48 -11.08 -18.91
CA ALA A 86 -9.91 -10.96 -20.24
C ALA A 86 -10.74 -9.97 -21.07
N VAL A 87 -10.11 -8.94 -21.63
CA VAL A 87 -10.75 -7.99 -22.55
C VAL A 87 -10.24 -8.28 -23.95
N LEU A 88 -11.15 -8.66 -24.85
CA LEU A 88 -10.83 -9.12 -26.19
C LEU A 88 -11.60 -8.28 -27.23
N PRO A 89 -11.04 -8.07 -28.44
CA PRO A 89 -11.79 -7.52 -29.56
C PRO A 89 -13.03 -8.38 -29.87
N LYS A 90 -14.10 -7.78 -30.40
CA LYS A 90 -15.31 -8.53 -30.81
C LYS A 90 -15.02 -9.65 -31.83
N SER A 91 -13.96 -9.50 -32.62
CA SER A 91 -13.53 -10.47 -33.62
C SER A 91 -12.61 -11.56 -33.06
N HIS A 92 -12.35 -11.59 -31.75
CA HIS A 92 -11.41 -12.52 -31.15
C HIS A 92 -12.03 -13.93 -31.06
N PRO A 93 -11.28 -15.00 -31.41
CA PRO A 93 -11.81 -16.37 -31.46
C PRO A 93 -11.77 -17.14 -30.13
N LEU A 94 -11.21 -16.54 -29.07
CA LEU A 94 -11.28 -17.10 -27.70
C LEU A 94 -12.68 -16.92 -27.11
#